data_AF-A0A955MGM5-F1
#
_entry.id   AF-A0A955MGM5-F1
#
_cell.length_a   1.000
_cell.length_b   1.000
_cell.length_c   1.000
_cell.angle_alpha   90.00
_cell.angle_beta   90.00
_cell.angle_gamma   90.00
#
_symmetry.space_group_name_H-M   'P 1'
#
loop_
_entity.id
_entity.type
_entity.pdbx_description
1 polymer ?
#
loop_
_entity_poly.entity_id
_entity_poly.type
_entity_poly.pdbx_seq_one_letter_code
_entity_poly.pdbx_strand_id
1 'polypeptide(L)'
;RGSWIGIILGIMLFFGCFLVIEKQWPKSYVYLLVVTTILIFVLFSVVMINGEDTLGLARRTAQWRLGIWQESLPMVKDRPLLGHGLNTYMPLFQFYRNNFHYNPTYAHNSFLQLACEVGLLGLAAYLSIILKLFYKTIIGVKEGMVRDPILGLILLGLLSGVFSYFVQSFFDTNFYSLQLSVYVWYIMGLIAAGLSWQYQQIKPNDN
;
A
#
# COMPACT_ATOMS: atom_id res chain seq x y z
N ARG A 1 -3.72 -2.14 12.78
CA ARG A 1 -5.04 -2.60 12.22
C ARG A 1 -5.06 -2.48 10.70
N GLY A 2 -4.65 -1.35 10.11
CA GLY A 2 -4.49 -1.28 8.65
C GLY A 2 -3.52 -2.33 8.10
N SER A 3 -2.57 -2.82 8.92
CA SER A 3 -1.64 -3.89 8.55
C SER A 3 -2.36 -5.18 8.17
N TRP A 4 -3.44 -5.53 8.87
CA TRP A 4 -4.27 -6.69 8.55
C TRP A 4 -5.02 -6.51 7.23
N ILE A 5 -5.58 -5.32 7.00
CA ILE A 5 -6.24 -4.98 5.74
C ILE A 5 -5.22 -5.07 4.59
N GLY A 6 -4.01 -4.54 4.79
CA GLY A 6 -2.91 -4.62 3.84
C GLY A 6 -2.56 -6.06 3.50
N ILE A 7 -2.35 -6.92 4.50
CA ILE A 7 -2.05 -8.34 4.30
C ILE A 7 -3.16 -9.05 3.50
N ILE A 8 -4.43 -8.85 3.88
CA ILE A 8 -5.57 -9.48 3.20
C ILE A 8 -5.62 -9.04 1.74
N LEU A 9 -5.55 -7.73 1.49
CA LEU A 9 -5.62 -7.19 0.13
C LEU A 9 -4.39 -7.56 -0.71
N GLY A 10 -3.20 -7.66 -0.10
CA GLY A 10 -1.98 -8.16 -0.75
C GLY A 10 -2.07 -9.63 -1.17
N ILE A 11 -2.62 -10.47 -0.29
CA ILE A 11 -2.89 -11.88 -0.58
C ILE A 11 -3.92 -12.00 -1.70
N MET A 12 -5.01 -11.22 -1.65
CA MET A 12 -6.02 -11.17 -2.71
C MET A 12 -5.41 -10.74 -4.05
N LEU A 13 -4.54 -9.73 -4.05
CA LEU A 13 -3.85 -9.28 -5.26
C LEU A 13 -2.94 -10.38 -5.83
N PHE A 14 -2.17 -11.05 -4.97
CA PHE A 14 -1.27 -12.13 -5.38
C PHE A 14 -2.05 -13.24 -6.09
N PHE A 15 -3.09 -13.77 -5.42
CA PHE A 15 -3.89 -14.86 -5.96
C PHE A 15 -4.74 -14.44 -7.15
N GLY A 16 -5.27 -13.21 -7.15
CA GLY A 16 -6.00 -12.66 -8.28
C GLY A 16 -5.11 -12.60 -9.53
N CYS A 17 -3.89 -12.05 -9.42
CA CYS A 17 -2.94 -12.01 -10.53
C CYS A 17 -2.51 -13.43 -10.94
N PHE A 18 -2.18 -14.28 -9.97
CA PHE A 18 -1.75 -15.66 -10.23
C PHE A 18 -2.81 -16.46 -10.99
N LEU A 19 -4.09 -16.40 -10.60
CA LEU A 19 -5.18 -17.09 -11.30
C LEU A 19 -5.45 -16.58 -12.71
N VAL A 20 -5.20 -15.29 -12.97
CA VAL A 20 -5.38 -14.69 -14.29
C VAL A 20 -4.25 -15.09 -15.24
N ILE A 21 -3.04 -15.22 -14.71
CA ILE A 21 -1.84 -15.52 -15.48
C ILE A 21 -1.65 -17.03 -15.65
N GLU A 22 -1.76 -17.81 -14.57
CA GLU A 22 -1.56 -19.26 -14.57
C GLU A 22 -2.89 -19.99 -14.75
N LYS A 23 -3.15 -20.45 -15.97
CA LYS A 23 -4.41 -21.14 -16.30
C LYS A 23 -4.40 -22.63 -15.97
N GLN A 24 -3.23 -23.24 -15.73
CA GLN A 24 -3.11 -24.69 -15.62
C GLN A 24 -3.25 -25.23 -14.19
N TRP A 25 -3.10 -24.38 -13.17
CA TRP A 25 -3.23 -24.81 -11.78
C TRP A 25 -4.70 -24.98 -11.39
N PRO A 26 -5.06 -26.06 -10.67
CA PRO A 26 -6.43 -26.26 -10.24
C PRO A 26 -6.77 -25.18 -9.22
N LYS A 27 -7.78 -24.38 -9.57
CA LYS A 27 -8.23 -23.20 -8.80
C LYS A 27 -8.58 -23.52 -7.35
N SER A 28 -8.86 -24.79 -7.04
CA SER A 28 -9.12 -25.31 -5.69
C SER A 28 -8.01 -25.02 -4.67
N TYR A 29 -6.72 -25.08 -5.03
CA TYR A 29 -5.64 -24.76 -4.09
C TYR A 29 -5.57 -23.28 -3.75
N VAL A 30 -5.89 -22.41 -4.72
CA VAL A 30 -5.98 -20.98 -4.48
C VAL A 30 -7.16 -20.66 -3.57
N TYR A 31 -8.33 -21.27 -3.82
CA TYR A 31 -9.48 -21.12 -2.92
C TYR A 31 -9.16 -21.62 -1.51
N LEU A 32 -8.48 -22.76 -1.38
CA LEU A 32 -8.06 -23.29 -0.08
C LEU A 32 -7.17 -22.30 0.68
N LEU A 33 -6.19 -21.70 0.01
CA LEU A 33 -5.27 -20.74 0.64
C LEU A 33 -5.95 -19.40 1.01
N VAL A 34 -6.88 -18.94 0.18
CA VAL A 34 -7.72 -17.78 0.51
C VAL A 34 -8.61 -18.08 1.71
N VAL A 35 -9.28 -19.24 1.72
CA VAL A 35 -10.14 -19.67 2.83
C VAL A 35 -9.35 -19.82 4.13
N THR A 36 -8.18 -20.47 4.11
CA THR A 36 -7.35 -20.62 5.31
C THR A 36 -6.85 -19.28 5.83
N THR A 37 -6.45 -18.35 4.94
CA THR A 37 -6.07 -16.99 5.33
C THR A 37 -7.24 -16.26 6.01
N ILE A 38 -8.44 -16.34 5.42
CA ILE A 38 -9.66 -15.74 6.01
C ILE A 38 -9.97 -16.38 7.36
N LEU A 39 -9.88 -17.70 7.49
CA LEU A 39 -10.11 -18.41 8.75
C LEU A 39 -9.12 -18.00 9.84
N ILE A 40 -7.82 -17.93 9.53
CA ILE A 40 -6.78 -17.47 10.46
C ILE A 40 -7.09 -16.04 10.93
N PHE A 41 -7.49 -15.17 9.99
CA PHE A 41 -7.87 -13.80 10.32
C PHE A 41 -9.10 -13.74 11.23
N VAL A 42 -10.15 -14.50 10.93
CA VAL A 42 -11.37 -14.54 11.76
C VAL A 42 -11.05 -15.05 13.17
N LEU A 43 -10.27 -16.13 13.28
CA LEU A 43 -9.84 -16.68 14.57
C LEU A 43 -9.05 -15.64 15.38
N PHE A 44 -8.09 -14.97 14.75
CA PHE A 44 -7.34 -13.88 15.41
C PHE A 44 -8.26 -12.73 15.83
N SER A 45 -9.23 -12.35 14.99
CA SER A 45 -10.19 -11.29 15.28
C SER A 45 -11.06 -11.61 16.50
N VAL A 46 -11.54 -12.84 16.60
CA VAL A 46 -12.33 -13.33 17.74
C VAL A 46 -11.53 -13.27 19.04
N VAL A 47 -10.26 -13.72 19.00
CA VAL A 47 -9.36 -13.62 20.17
C VAL A 47 -9.18 -12.17 20.62
N MET A 48 -9.02 -11.23 19.69
CA MET A 48 -8.86 -9.81 20.00
C MET A 48 -10.15 -9.15 20.52
N ILE A 49 -11.33 -9.62 20.10
CA ILE A 49 -12.63 -9.09 20.54
C ILE A 49 -12.95 -9.49 21.98
N ASN A 50 -12.45 -10.63 22.45
CA ASN A 50 -12.69 -11.13 23.81
C ASN A 50 -11.95 -10.35 24.93
N GLY A 51 -11.20 -9.30 24.60
CA GLY A 51 -10.64 -8.38 25.59
C GLY A 51 -11.64 -7.26 25.93
N GLU A 52 -11.88 -7.01 27.22
CA GLU A 52 -13.03 -6.24 27.74
C GLU A 52 -13.22 -4.80 27.23
N ASP A 53 -12.29 -4.18 26.48
CA ASP A 53 -12.49 -2.84 25.86
C ASP A 53 -11.84 -2.67 24.45
N THR A 54 -11.47 -3.75 23.75
CA THR A 54 -10.72 -3.63 22.48
C THR A 54 -11.53 -3.01 21.33
N LEU A 55 -12.84 -3.21 21.34
CA LEU A 55 -13.80 -2.64 20.39
C LEU A 55 -14.07 -1.15 20.68
N GLY A 56 -14.16 -0.76 21.95
CA GLY A 56 -14.33 0.64 22.35
C GLY A 56 -13.13 1.49 21.93
N LEU A 57 -11.92 1.02 22.26
CA LEU A 57 -10.66 1.64 21.81
C LEU A 57 -10.55 1.76 20.29
N ALA A 58 -11.00 0.73 19.55
CA ALA A 58 -11.03 0.75 18.09
C ALA A 58 -11.79 1.95 17.53
N ARG A 59 -13.02 2.11 18.05
CA ARG A 59 -13.98 3.08 17.56
C ARG A 59 -13.50 4.49 17.87
N ARG A 60 -12.99 4.72 19.08
CA ARG A 60 -12.38 5.99 19.49
C ARG A 60 -11.20 6.36 18.58
N THR A 61 -10.31 5.40 18.29
CA THR A 61 -9.15 5.64 17.41
C THR A 61 -9.57 5.97 15.98
N ALA A 62 -10.57 5.26 15.43
CA ALA A 62 -11.07 5.52 14.08
C ALA A 62 -11.75 6.89 13.99
N GLN A 63 -12.61 7.24 14.95
CA GLN A 63 -13.27 8.55 15.01
C GLN A 63 -12.27 9.69 15.11
N TRP A 64 -11.22 9.54 15.92
CA TRP A 64 -10.15 10.52 16.04
C TRP A 64 -9.43 10.76 14.71
N ARG A 65 -9.08 9.70 13.97
CA ARG A 65 -8.46 9.83 12.63
C ARG A 65 -9.40 10.48 11.62
N LEU A 66 -10.68 10.14 11.62
CA LEU A 66 -11.65 10.75 10.73
C LEU A 66 -11.77 12.27 10.96
N GLY A 67 -11.73 12.71 12.22
CA GLY A 67 -11.68 14.14 12.56
C GLY A 67 -10.45 14.83 11.97
N ILE A 68 -9.27 14.24 12.16
CA ILE A 68 -8.01 14.75 11.58
C ILE A 68 -8.11 14.85 10.06
N TRP A 69 -8.64 13.82 9.40
CA TRP A 69 -8.76 13.82 7.94
C TRP A 69 -9.69 14.92 7.46
N GLN A 70 -10.84 15.11 8.11
CA GLN A 70 -11.78 16.18 7.77
C GLN A 70 -11.13 17.56 7.91
N GLU A 71 -10.34 17.78 8.96
CA GLU A 71 -9.63 19.04 9.19
C GLU A 71 -8.39 19.23 8.31
N SER A 72 -7.85 18.15 7.72
CA SER A 72 -6.77 18.22 6.73
C SER A 72 -7.27 18.64 5.34
N LEU A 73 -8.53 18.34 4.99
CA LEU A 73 -9.06 18.66 3.66
C LEU A 73 -9.01 20.16 3.32
N PRO A 74 -9.31 21.09 4.25
CA PRO A 74 -9.07 22.52 4.05
C PRO A 74 -7.61 22.87 3.66
N MET A 75 -6.60 22.19 4.23
CA MET A 75 -5.19 22.43 3.86
C MET A 75 -4.92 22.12 2.39
N VAL A 76 -5.47 21.01 1.90
CA VAL A 76 -5.38 20.61 0.49
C VAL A 76 -6.11 21.62 -0.39
N LYS A 77 -7.29 22.11 0.03
CA LYS A 77 -8.07 23.10 -0.73
C LYS A 77 -7.38 24.47 -0.80
N ASP A 78 -6.63 24.85 0.23
CA ASP A 78 -5.91 26.13 0.25
C ASP A 78 -4.76 26.18 -0.76
N ARG A 79 -3.99 25.08 -0.89
CA ARG A 79 -2.89 24.96 -1.87
C ARG A 79 -2.92 23.64 -2.64
N PRO A 80 -3.88 23.47 -3.57
CA PRO A 80 -4.16 22.17 -4.18
C PRO A 80 -3.08 21.67 -5.13
N LEU A 81 -2.33 22.56 -5.79
CA LEU A 81 -1.36 22.14 -6.81
C LEU A 81 -0.01 21.74 -6.20
N LEU A 82 0.59 22.64 -5.42
CA LEU A 82 1.96 22.50 -4.92
C LEU A 82 2.04 22.22 -3.41
N GLY A 83 0.91 22.28 -2.70
CA GLY A 83 0.88 22.13 -1.25
C GLY A 83 1.58 23.25 -0.50
N HIS A 84 1.91 22.98 0.75
CA HIS A 84 2.49 23.94 1.68
C HIS A 84 4.01 23.79 1.90
N GLY A 85 4.63 22.77 1.31
CA GLY A 85 6.03 22.39 1.50
C GLY A 85 6.19 21.14 2.36
N LEU A 86 7.30 20.41 2.18
CA LEU A 86 7.60 19.20 2.95
C LEU A 86 7.73 19.51 4.45
N ASN A 87 7.24 18.59 5.28
CA ASN A 87 7.30 18.67 6.75
C ASN A 87 6.56 19.90 7.33
N THR A 88 5.59 20.46 6.61
CA THR A 88 4.79 21.61 7.06
C THR A 88 3.45 21.20 7.65
N TYR A 89 3.07 19.92 7.59
CA TYR A 89 1.77 19.46 8.06
C TYR A 89 1.52 19.83 9.53
N MET A 90 2.39 19.39 10.44
CA MET A 90 2.24 19.64 11.89
C MET A 90 2.13 21.15 12.24
N PRO A 91 3.06 22.03 11.83
CA PRO A 91 2.99 23.45 12.20
C PRO A 91 1.82 24.19 11.56
N LEU A 92 1.28 23.70 10.43
CA LEU A 92 0.15 24.35 9.76
C LEU A 92 -1.21 23.81 10.19
N PHE A 93 -1.31 22.52 10.53
CA PHE A 93 -2.58 21.88 10.90
C PHE A 93 -3.32 22.62 12.01
N GLN A 94 -2.60 23.23 12.96
CA GLN A 94 -3.17 24.03 14.04
C GLN A 94 -4.04 25.22 13.58
N PHE A 95 -3.84 25.73 12.36
CA PHE A 95 -4.64 26.82 11.79
C PHE A 95 -5.89 26.31 11.06
N TYR A 96 -5.98 25.01 10.79
CA TYR A 96 -7.09 24.38 10.06
C TYR A 96 -7.98 23.52 10.95
N ARG A 97 -7.52 23.16 12.15
CA ARG A 97 -8.33 22.41 13.13
C ARG A 97 -9.48 23.27 13.66
N ASN A 98 -10.65 22.65 13.76
CA ASN A 98 -11.80 23.21 14.47
C ASN A 98 -11.84 22.69 15.91
N ASN A 99 -11.24 21.52 16.17
CA ASN A 99 -11.17 20.91 17.48
C ASN A 99 -9.79 21.11 18.12
N PHE A 100 -9.74 21.90 19.19
CA PHE A 100 -8.49 22.20 19.91
C PHE A 100 -8.04 21.10 20.87
N HIS A 101 -8.84 20.04 21.07
CA HIS A 101 -8.52 18.94 21.99
C HIS A 101 -7.46 17.96 21.46
N TYR A 102 -7.03 18.10 20.19
CA TYR A 102 -5.91 17.34 19.65
C TYR A 102 -5.02 18.19 18.75
N ASN A 103 -3.74 17.80 18.64
CA ASN A 103 -2.76 18.39 17.74
C ASN A 103 -1.83 17.29 17.22
N PRO A 104 -2.22 16.59 16.14
CA PRO A 104 -1.51 15.42 15.69
C PRO A 104 -0.25 15.86 14.93
N THR A 105 0.84 15.14 15.14
CA THR A 105 2.08 15.35 14.36
C THR A 105 1.90 14.97 12.88
N TYR A 106 0.96 14.08 12.59
CA TYR A 106 0.75 13.52 11.26
C TYR A 106 -0.74 13.36 10.94
N ALA A 107 -1.09 13.29 9.66
CA ALA A 107 -2.48 13.05 9.25
C ALA A 107 -2.99 11.64 9.57
N HIS A 108 -2.09 10.71 9.94
CA HIS A 108 -2.37 9.27 10.01
C HIS A 108 -3.01 8.70 8.72
N ASN A 109 -2.66 9.34 7.61
CA ASN A 109 -2.89 8.92 6.23
C ASN A 109 -1.78 9.53 5.41
N SER A 110 -0.83 8.71 4.99
CA SER A 110 0.39 9.18 4.34
C SER A 110 0.10 9.91 3.02
N PHE A 111 -0.95 9.49 2.28
CA PHE A 111 -1.36 10.14 1.04
C PHE A 111 -2.00 11.50 1.27
N LEU A 112 -2.86 11.62 2.29
CA LEU A 112 -3.49 12.88 2.64
C LEU A 112 -2.44 13.90 3.13
N GLN A 113 -1.50 13.45 3.96
CA GLN A 113 -0.40 14.31 4.39
C GLN A 113 0.46 14.74 3.19
N LEU A 114 0.78 13.81 2.29
CA LEU A 114 1.51 14.14 1.06
C LEU A 114 0.74 15.16 0.21
N ALA A 115 -0.60 15.02 0.09
CA ALA A 115 -1.43 16.00 -0.60
C ALA A 115 -1.39 17.39 0.05
N CYS A 116 -1.33 17.47 1.39
CA CYS A 116 -1.20 18.75 2.11
C CYS A 116 0.19 19.38 1.88
N GLU A 117 1.25 18.58 1.90
CA GLU A 117 2.63 19.06 1.86
C GLU A 117 3.12 19.36 0.43
N VAL A 118 2.88 18.47 -0.54
CA VAL A 118 3.38 18.62 -1.92
C VAL A 118 2.28 18.84 -2.96
N GLY A 119 1.03 18.92 -2.53
CA GLY A 119 -0.12 19.14 -3.40
C GLY A 119 -0.50 17.91 -4.22
N LEU A 120 -1.59 18.05 -4.97
CA LEU A 120 -2.13 17.01 -5.83
C LEU A 120 -1.21 16.69 -7.01
N LEU A 121 -0.39 17.65 -7.46
CA LEU A 121 0.59 17.41 -8.52
C LEU A 121 1.72 16.51 -8.02
N GLY A 122 2.26 16.78 -6.83
CA GLY A 122 3.26 15.92 -6.20
C GLY A 122 2.71 14.53 -5.88
N LEU A 123 1.48 14.45 -5.34
CA LEU A 123 0.79 13.19 -5.12
C LEU A 123 0.58 12.41 -6.43
N ALA A 124 0.14 13.06 -7.50
CA ALA A 124 -0.07 12.42 -8.79
C ALA A 124 1.24 11.89 -9.39
N ALA A 125 2.33 12.66 -9.30
CA ALA A 125 3.65 12.22 -9.72
C ALA A 125 4.09 10.97 -8.92
N TYR A 126 3.93 10.99 -7.60
CA TYR A 126 4.24 9.85 -6.74
C TYR A 126 3.43 8.60 -7.09
N LEU A 127 2.10 8.74 -7.24
CA LEU A 127 1.22 7.65 -7.63
C LEU A 127 1.52 7.13 -9.03
N SER A 128 1.95 7.98 -9.96
CA SER A 128 2.30 7.55 -11.33
C SER A 128 3.45 6.55 -11.35
N ILE A 129 4.46 6.73 -10.49
CA ILE A 129 5.60 5.81 -10.37
C ILE A 129 5.11 4.45 -9.88
N ILE A 130 4.26 4.45 -8.86
CA ILE A 130 3.70 3.23 -8.26
C ILE A 130 2.83 2.51 -9.30
N LEU A 131 1.88 3.20 -9.91
CA LEU A 131 0.98 2.61 -10.91
C LEU A 131 1.75 2.04 -12.10
N LYS A 132 2.81 2.73 -12.56
CA LYS A 132 3.68 2.24 -13.63
C LYS A 132 4.42 0.97 -13.22
N LEU A 133 4.94 0.89 -12.00
CA LEU A 133 5.57 -0.33 -11.47
C LEU A 133 4.58 -1.50 -11.47
N PHE A 134 3.36 -1.29 -10.96
CA PHE A 134 2.32 -2.33 -10.93
C PHE A 134 1.98 -2.83 -12.33
N TYR A 135 1.69 -1.89 -13.24
CA TYR A 135 1.38 -2.21 -14.63
C TYR A 135 2.50 -3.00 -15.30
N LYS A 136 3.75 -2.54 -15.19
CA LYS A 136 4.91 -3.20 -15.80
C LYS A 136 5.18 -4.57 -15.18
N THR A 137 4.97 -4.74 -13.88
CA THR A 137 5.18 -6.02 -13.20
C THR A 137 4.15 -7.04 -13.64
N ILE A 138 2.86 -6.68 -13.66
CA ILE A 138 1.79 -7.60 -14.06
C ILE A 138 1.99 -8.07 -15.51
N ILE A 139 2.34 -7.16 -16.42
CA ILE A 139 2.59 -7.52 -17.83
C ILE A 139 3.87 -8.35 -17.97
N GLY A 140 4.97 -7.93 -17.36
CA GLY A 140 6.25 -8.63 -17.47
C GLY A 140 6.20 -10.03 -16.89
N VAL A 141 5.54 -10.20 -15.73
CA VAL A 141 5.27 -11.52 -15.16
C VAL A 141 4.43 -12.34 -16.14
N LYS A 142 3.32 -11.80 -16.66
CA LYS A 142 2.46 -12.54 -17.61
C LYS A 142 3.22 -13.05 -18.83
N GLU A 143 4.13 -12.24 -19.38
CA GLU A 143 4.91 -12.58 -20.56
C GLU A 143 6.03 -13.58 -20.27
N GLY A 144 6.69 -13.47 -19.11
CA GLY A 144 7.86 -14.30 -18.81
C GLY A 144 7.60 -15.48 -17.86
N MET A 145 6.40 -15.65 -17.31
CA MET A 145 6.08 -16.78 -16.43
C MET A 145 6.18 -18.14 -17.12
N VAL A 146 6.02 -18.17 -18.45
CA VAL A 146 6.22 -19.39 -19.27
C VAL A 146 7.69 -19.84 -19.27
N ARG A 147 8.64 -18.90 -19.16
CA ARG A 147 10.08 -19.18 -19.21
C ARG A 147 10.69 -19.39 -17.83
N ASP A 148 10.36 -18.53 -16.88
CA ASP A 148 10.83 -18.61 -15.50
C ASP A 148 9.65 -18.40 -14.52
N PRO A 149 8.94 -19.48 -14.18
CA PRO A 149 7.81 -19.41 -13.26
C PRO A 149 8.22 -18.96 -11.86
N ILE A 150 9.42 -19.33 -11.40
CA ILE A 150 9.90 -19.02 -10.05
C ILE A 150 10.11 -17.52 -9.91
N LEU A 151 10.83 -16.90 -10.86
CA LEU A 151 11.02 -15.46 -10.88
C LEU A 151 9.68 -14.72 -10.98
N GLY A 152 8.75 -15.19 -11.81
CA GLY A 152 7.40 -14.63 -11.91
C GLY A 152 6.65 -14.61 -10.57
N LEU A 153 6.70 -15.72 -9.82
CA LEU A 153 6.09 -15.82 -8.50
C LEU A 153 6.76 -14.89 -7.48
N ILE A 154 8.09 -14.80 -7.49
CA ILE A 154 8.83 -13.86 -6.62
C ILE A 154 8.40 -12.43 -6.92
N LEU A 155 8.34 -12.03 -8.19
CA LEU A 155 7.93 -10.69 -8.60
C LEU A 155 6.49 -10.36 -8.18
N LEU A 156 5.54 -11.30 -8.32
CA LEU A 156 4.18 -11.11 -7.81
C LEU A 156 4.14 -10.99 -6.29
N GLY A 157 4.94 -11.80 -5.57
CA GLY A 157 5.03 -11.73 -4.12
C GLY A 157 5.56 -10.38 -3.63
N LEU A 158 6.64 -9.89 -4.25
CA LEU A 158 7.20 -8.57 -3.96
C LEU A 158 6.19 -7.45 -4.29
N LEU A 159 5.50 -7.54 -5.43
CA LEU A 159 4.46 -6.58 -5.81
C LEU A 159 3.31 -6.53 -4.80
N SER A 160 2.84 -7.68 -4.33
CA SER A 160 1.81 -7.78 -3.29
C SER A 160 2.28 -7.25 -1.94
N GLY A 161 3.56 -7.39 -1.60
CA GLY A 161 4.15 -6.75 -0.42
C GLY A 161 4.14 -5.22 -0.51
N VAL A 162 4.55 -4.69 -1.67
CA VAL A 162 4.50 -3.24 -1.95
C VAL A 162 3.06 -2.72 -1.90
N PHE A 163 2.10 -3.47 -2.45
CA PHE A 163 0.67 -3.14 -2.35
C PHE A 163 0.18 -3.09 -0.90
N SER A 164 0.53 -4.10 -0.11
CA SER A 164 0.16 -4.18 1.32
C SER A 164 0.70 -2.98 2.08
N TYR A 165 1.93 -2.55 1.78
CA TYR A 165 2.53 -1.35 2.37
C TYR A 165 1.72 -0.10 2.05
N PHE A 166 1.30 0.10 0.79
CA PHE A 166 0.50 1.26 0.41
C PHE A 166 -0.88 1.26 1.07
N VAL A 167 -1.54 0.11 1.14
CA VAL A 167 -2.81 -0.03 1.87
C VAL A 167 -2.63 0.33 3.34
N GLN A 168 -1.59 -0.16 4.02
CA GLN A 168 -1.31 0.20 5.41
C GLN A 168 -0.96 1.70 5.55
N SER A 169 -0.27 2.28 4.57
CA SER A 169 0.10 3.72 4.56
C SER A 169 -1.11 4.64 4.37
N PHE A 170 -2.24 4.14 3.87
CA PHE A 170 -3.50 4.88 3.87
C PHE A 170 -4.04 5.12 5.28
N PHE A 171 -3.79 4.17 6.20
CA PHE A 171 -4.26 4.24 7.59
C PHE A 171 -3.16 4.64 8.58
N ASP A 172 -1.96 4.99 8.09
CA ASP A 172 -0.79 5.24 8.91
C ASP A 172 0.20 6.21 8.26
N THR A 173 1.35 6.41 8.90
CA THR A 173 2.34 7.46 8.62
C THR A 173 3.63 6.94 8.00
N ASN A 174 3.58 5.75 7.38
CA ASN A 174 4.78 5.01 6.97
C ASN A 174 5.72 5.78 6.02
N PHE A 175 5.21 6.69 5.18
CA PHE A 175 6.06 7.47 4.26
C PHE A 175 7.05 8.37 5.01
N TYR A 176 6.74 8.70 6.27
CA TYR A 176 7.54 9.57 7.12
C TYR A 176 8.48 8.77 8.05
N SER A 177 8.46 7.43 7.96
CA SER A 177 9.52 6.58 8.53
C SER A 177 10.59 6.37 7.46
N LEU A 178 11.80 6.82 7.75
CA LEU A 178 12.95 6.64 6.85
C LEU A 178 13.23 5.16 6.58
N GLN A 179 13.21 4.33 7.63
CA GLN A 179 13.47 2.89 7.52
C GLN A 179 12.47 2.22 6.58
N LEU A 180 11.18 2.44 6.80
CA LEU A 180 10.12 1.83 5.99
C LEU A 180 10.13 2.33 4.54
N SER A 181 10.42 3.61 4.34
CA SER A 181 10.52 4.20 3.00
C SER A 181 11.69 3.58 2.21
N VAL A 182 12.86 3.47 2.83
CA VAL A 182 14.04 2.84 2.21
C VAL A 182 13.74 1.38 1.82
N TYR A 183 13.08 0.61 2.68
CA TYR A 183 12.72 -0.77 2.36
C TYR A 183 11.80 -0.87 1.13
N VAL A 184 10.80 -0.01 1.02
CA VAL A 184 9.90 -0.03 -0.14
C VAL A 184 10.64 0.34 -1.42
N TRP A 185 11.46 1.39 -1.40
CA TRP A 185 12.26 1.78 -2.58
C TRP A 185 13.22 0.67 -3.00
N TYR A 186 13.84 -0.02 -2.04
CA TYR A 186 14.69 -1.16 -2.30
C TYR A 186 13.93 -2.32 -2.96
N ILE A 187 12.76 -2.70 -2.43
CA ILE A 187 11.93 -3.76 -3.02
C ILE A 187 11.45 -3.38 -4.42
N MET A 188 11.05 -2.13 -4.64
CA MET A 188 10.67 -1.62 -5.98
C MET A 188 11.86 -1.72 -6.96
N GLY A 189 13.08 -1.46 -6.49
CA GLY A 189 14.32 -1.65 -7.26
C GLY A 189 14.56 -3.11 -7.63
N LEU A 190 14.35 -4.05 -6.71
CA LEU A 190 14.45 -5.50 -6.99
C LEU A 190 13.43 -5.95 -8.03
N ILE A 191 12.19 -5.46 -7.96
CA ILE A 191 11.16 -5.74 -8.97
C ILE A 191 11.62 -5.24 -10.35
N ALA A 192 12.10 -4.00 -10.43
CA ALA A 192 12.58 -3.43 -11.68
C ALA A 192 13.79 -4.20 -12.27
N ALA A 193 14.71 -4.64 -11.42
CA ALA A 193 15.84 -5.47 -11.83
C ALA A 193 15.39 -6.85 -12.34
N GLY A 194 14.49 -7.52 -11.63
CA GLY A 194 13.95 -8.82 -12.04
C GLY A 194 13.17 -8.76 -13.36
N LEU A 195 12.39 -7.69 -13.58
CA LEU A 195 11.72 -7.45 -14.87
C LEU A 195 12.72 -7.21 -16.01
N SER A 196 13.81 -6.50 -15.75
CA SER A 196 14.85 -6.24 -16.74
C SER A 196 15.59 -7.52 -17.13
N TRP A 197 15.91 -8.35 -16.13
CA TRP A 197 16.48 -9.69 -16.35
C TRP A 197 15.56 -10.56 -17.20
N GLN A 198 14.28 -10.63 -16.83
CA GLN A 198 13.28 -11.41 -17.56
C GLN A 198 13.13 -10.93 -19.01
N TYR A 199 13.16 -9.61 -19.24
CA TYR A 199 13.11 -9.04 -20.58
C TYR A 199 14.31 -9.43 -21.45
N GLN A 200 15.53 -9.46 -20.89
CA GLN A 200 16.74 -9.91 -21.59
C GLN A 200 16.64 -11.39 -22.00
N GLN A 201 16.01 -12.23 -21.19
CA GLN A 201 15.78 -13.64 -21.55
C GLN A 201 14.69 -13.81 -22.61
N ILE A 202 13.83 -12.81 -22.80
CA ILE A 202 12.71 -12.87 -23.75
C ILE A 202 13.15 -12.55 -25.18
N LYS A 203 14.02 -11.55 -25.33
CA LYS A 203 14.65 -11.19 -26.60
C LYS A 203 15.90 -12.07 -26.79
N PRO A 204 15.89 -13.07 -27.68
CA PRO A 204 17.15 -13.69 -28.06
C PRO A 204 18.04 -12.59 -28.66
N ASN A 205 19.34 -12.62 -28.37
CA ASN A 205 20.31 -11.74 -29.03
C ASN A 205 20.12 -11.85 -30.54
N ASP A 206 19.64 -10.78 -31.19
CA ASP A 206 19.80 -10.57 -32.62
C ASP A 206 21.29 -10.33 -32.87
N ASN A 207 22.07 -11.41 -32.93
CA ASN A 207 23.46 -11.45 -33.38
C ASN A 207 23.54 -12.34 -34.61
#